data_AF-A0A3M9ZLA4-F1
#
_entry.id   AF-A0A3M9ZLA4-F1
#
_cell.length_a   1.000
_cell.length_b   1.000
_cell.length_c   1.000
_cell.angle_alpha   90.00
_cell.angle_beta   90.00
_cell.angle_gamma   90.00
#
_symmetry.space_group_name_H-M   'P 1'
#
loop_
_entity.id
_entity.type
_entity.pdbx_description
1 polymer ?
#
loop_
_entity_poly.entity_id
_entity_poly.type
_entity_poly.pdbx_seq_one_letter_code
_entity_poly.pdbx_strand_id
1 'polypeptide(L)'
;MVKLEIRKLPGSPLWEARMEDWRENGDRILRLHEEHEEQYRRKICSKCSPGQRIRRDCTSLIPDCDELSCDHMKRAFARKHGKLIHQHAELHPWSVSLRLNAELEARRRAGRGGA
;
A
#
# COMPACT_ATOMS: atom_id res chain seq x y z
N MET A 1 -24.53 -27.83 -15.39
CA MET A 1 -24.24 -27.09 -14.14
C MET A 1 -22.78 -27.33 -13.79
N VAL A 2 -21.86 -26.38 -13.60
CA VAL A 2 -21.91 -24.92 -13.47
C VAL A 2 -20.67 -24.37 -14.18
N LYS A 3 -20.85 -23.50 -15.18
CA LYS A 3 -19.77 -22.78 -15.85
C LYS A 3 -19.37 -21.61 -14.95
N LEU A 4 -18.52 -21.86 -13.95
CA LEU A 4 -17.89 -20.78 -13.17
C LEU A 4 -16.79 -20.16 -14.04
N GLU A 5 -17.20 -19.34 -15.00
CA GLU A 5 -16.32 -18.38 -15.65
C GLU A 5 -16.12 -17.21 -14.68
N ILE A 6 -15.09 -17.29 -13.82
CA ILE A 6 -14.56 -16.07 -13.20
C ILE A 6 -13.82 -15.30 -14.31
N ARG A 7 -14.60 -14.67 -15.18
CA ARG A 7 -14.16 -13.63 -16.12
C ARG A 7 -15.00 -12.38 -15.87
N LYS A 8 -14.86 -11.79 -14.68
CA LYS A 8 -15.18 -10.36 -14.54
C LYS A 8 -13.92 -9.60 -14.91
N LEU A 9 -13.87 -9.23 -16.18
CA LEU A 9 -12.80 -8.43 -16.79
C LEU A 9 -12.73 -7.04 -16.13
N PRO A 10 -11.57 -6.35 -16.26
CA PRO A 10 -11.51 -4.91 -16.13
C PRO A 10 -12.64 -4.25 -16.96
N GLY A 11 -13.30 -3.23 -16.41
CA GLY A 11 -14.35 -2.46 -17.12
C GLY A 11 -15.79 -2.95 -16.95
N SER A 12 -16.07 -3.83 -15.97
CA SER A 12 -17.46 -4.08 -15.53
C SER A 12 -17.87 -3.11 -14.41
N PRO A 13 -19.16 -2.76 -14.24
CA PRO A 13 -19.59 -1.86 -13.16
C PRO A 13 -19.19 -2.33 -11.75
N LEU A 14 -19.20 -3.65 -11.52
CA LEU A 14 -18.75 -4.22 -10.24
C LEU A 14 -17.23 -4.10 -10.05
N TRP A 15 -16.45 -4.16 -11.13
CA TRP A 15 -15.01 -3.93 -11.10
C TRP A 15 -14.71 -2.47 -10.76
N GLU A 16 -15.41 -1.54 -11.40
CA GLU A 16 -15.26 -0.10 -11.15
C GLU A 16 -15.58 0.25 -9.69
N ALA A 17 -16.69 -0.27 -9.14
CA ALA A 17 -17.03 -0.08 -7.73
C ALA A 17 -15.93 -0.62 -6.79
N ARG A 18 -15.39 -1.81 -7.05
CA ARG A 18 -14.29 -2.38 -6.24
C ARG A 18 -13.00 -1.58 -6.37
N MET A 19 -12.72 -1.04 -7.55
CA MET A 19 -11.57 -0.16 -7.76
C MET A 19 -11.75 1.17 -7.02
N GLU A 20 -12.98 1.69 -6.95
CA GLU A 20 -13.29 2.90 -6.19
C GLU A 20 -13.12 2.66 -4.69
N ASP A 21 -13.75 1.62 -4.13
CA ASP A 21 -13.57 1.24 -2.72
C ASP A 21 -12.08 1.05 -2.36
N TRP A 22 -11.32 0.44 -3.28
CA TRP A 22 -9.88 0.28 -3.10
C TRP A 22 -9.17 1.64 -3.10
N ARG A 23 -9.45 2.52 -4.08
CA ARG A 23 -8.88 3.88 -4.16
C ARG A 23 -9.17 4.71 -2.91
N GLU A 24 -10.41 4.73 -2.44
CA GLU A 24 -10.79 5.48 -1.23
C GLU A 24 -9.99 5.02 0.00
N ASN A 25 -9.73 3.71 0.12
CA ASN A 25 -8.85 3.18 1.17
C ASN A 25 -7.39 3.61 0.97
N GLY A 26 -6.91 3.71 -0.28
CA GLY A 26 -5.60 4.27 -0.60
C GLY A 26 -5.49 5.74 -0.19
N ASP A 27 -6.49 6.55 -0.49
CA ASP A 27 -6.54 7.97 -0.10
C ASP A 27 -6.49 8.14 1.41
N ARG A 28 -7.13 7.23 2.16
CA ARG A 28 -7.02 7.22 3.62
C ARG A 28 -5.59 6.96 4.10
N ILE A 29 -4.83 6.10 3.43
CA ILE A 29 -3.42 5.85 3.75
C ILE A 29 -2.57 7.10 3.45
N LEU A 30 -2.86 7.81 2.35
CA LEU A 30 -2.19 9.06 2.01
C LEU A 30 -2.44 10.14 3.07
N ARG A 31 -3.69 10.31 3.53
CA ARG A 31 -4.00 11.23 4.64
C ARG A 31 -3.25 10.86 5.93
N LEU A 32 -3.19 9.55 6.26
CA LEU A 32 -2.42 9.08 7.41
C LEU A 32 -0.92 9.38 7.27
N HIS A 33 -0.39 9.32 6.05
CA HIS A 33 1.00 9.68 5.76
C HIS A 33 1.22 11.16 6.03
N GLU A 34 0.42 12.05 5.45
CA GLU A 34 0.51 13.50 5.66
C GLU A 34 0.44 13.89 7.15
N GLU A 35 -0.56 13.35 7.87
CA GLU A 35 -0.70 13.56 9.31
C GLU A 35 0.52 13.05 10.09
N HIS A 36 1.04 11.88 9.71
CA HIS A 36 2.25 11.33 10.32
C HIS A 36 3.43 12.25 10.12
N GLU A 37 3.63 12.76 8.90
CA GLU A 37 4.75 13.64 8.61
C GLU A 37 4.71 14.91 9.44
N GLU A 38 3.55 15.57 9.51
CA GLU A 38 3.37 16.79 10.30
C GLU A 38 3.69 16.53 11.78
N GLN A 39 3.14 15.46 12.34
CA GLN A 39 3.40 15.09 13.73
C GLN A 39 4.87 14.73 13.96
N TYR A 40 5.49 14.02 13.03
CA TYR A 40 6.90 13.60 13.13
C TYR A 40 7.84 14.81 13.08
N ARG A 41 7.57 15.76 12.17
CA ARG A 41 8.31 17.03 12.10
C ARG A 41 8.21 17.80 13.43
N ARG A 42 6.99 17.96 13.95
CA ARG A 42 6.73 18.70 15.20
C ARG A 42 7.34 18.05 16.44
N LYS A 43 7.30 16.72 16.56
CA LYS A 43 7.69 16.02 17.81
C LYS A 43 9.12 15.47 17.79
N ILE A 44 9.58 15.00 16.63
CA ILE A 44 10.84 14.28 16.48
C ILE A 44 11.88 15.18 15.80
N CYS A 45 11.60 15.72 14.61
CA CYS A 45 12.58 16.53 13.88
C CYS A 45 12.95 17.83 14.61
N SER A 46 11.99 18.46 15.28
CA SER A 46 12.22 19.65 16.12
C SER A 46 13.28 19.45 17.20
N LYS A 47 13.49 18.19 17.64
CA LYS A 47 14.45 17.82 18.69
C LYS A 47 15.73 17.19 18.13
N CYS A 48 15.83 17.01 16.81
CA CYS A 48 17.02 16.42 16.19
C CYS A 48 18.20 17.39 16.28
N SER A 49 19.28 16.97 16.95
CA SER A 49 20.54 17.71 16.93
C SER A 49 21.20 17.70 15.55
N PRO A 50 22.10 18.65 15.23
CA PRO A 50 22.79 18.68 13.94
C PRO A 50 23.47 17.35 13.59
N GLY A 51 24.19 16.74 14.53
CA GLY A 51 24.84 15.43 14.32
C GLY A 51 23.86 14.26 14.16
N GLN A 52 22.62 14.36 14.66
CA GLN A 52 21.57 13.38 14.38
C GLN A 52 20.98 13.58 12.99
N ARG A 53 20.79 14.83 12.55
CA ARG A 53 20.30 15.16 11.21
C ARG A 53 21.26 14.64 10.15
N ILE A 54 22.58 14.80 10.35
CA ILE A 54 23.62 14.33 9.41
C ILE A 54 23.58 12.80 9.31
N ARG A 55 23.60 12.10 10.45
CA ARG A 55 23.55 10.63 10.47
C ARG A 55 22.28 10.03 9.86
N ARG A 56 21.19 10.78 9.84
CA ARG A 56 19.89 10.36 9.30
C ARG A 56 19.66 10.84 7.88
N ASP A 57 20.65 11.51 7.28
CA ASP A 57 20.61 12.07 5.94
C ASP A 57 19.33 12.90 5.72
N CYS A 58 19.03 13.78 6.69
CA CYS A 58 17.83 14.60 6.60
C CYS A 58 17.99 15.67 5.51
N THR A 59 17.09 15.66 4.53
CA THR A 59 16.93 16.69 3.47
C THR A 59 16.89 18.12 3.99
N SER A 60 16.43 18.33 5.24
CA SER A 60 16.51 19.61 5.96
C SER A 60 17.92 20.22 6.13
N LEU A 61 18.98 19.48 5.76
CA LEU A 61 20.37 19.94 5.79
C LEU A 61 20.84 20.52 4.45
N ILE A 62 20.04 20.38 3.38
CA ILE A 62 20.35 20.88 2.05
C ILE A 62 19.78 22.31 1.95
N PRO A 63 20.61 23.34 1.68
CA PRO A 63 20.13 24.68 1.38
C PRO A 63 19.13 24.65 0.22
N ASP A 64 18.06 25.46 0.31
CA ASP A 64 17.00 25.56 -0.70
C ASP A 64 16.20 24.27 -0.99
N CYS A 65 16.31 23.28 -0.09
CA CYS A 65 15.50 22.06 -0.18
C CYS A 65 14.09 22.29 0.34
N ASP A 66 13.12 22.17 -0.56
CA ASP A 66 11.68 22.23 -0.31
C ASP A 66 11.08 20.87 0.09
N GLU A 67 11.88 19.79 0.08
CA GLU A 67 11.42 18.45 0.44
C GLU A 67 11.06 18.38 1.93
N LEU A 68 9.75 18.41 2.18
CA LEU A 68 9.15 18.25 3.50
C LEU A 68 9.34 16.82 4.07
N SER A 69 9.79 15.85 3.26
CA SER A 69 9.93 14.45 3.65
C SER A 69 11.35 13.89 3.53
N CYS A 70 11.85 13.26 4.60
CA CYS A 70 13.10 12.50 4.57
C CYS A 70 12.90 10.98 4.68
N ASP A 71 13.92 10.22 4.29
CA ASP A 71 13.91 8.76 4.27
C ASP A 71 13.65 8.14 5.64
N HIS A 72 14.17 8.76 6.69
CA HIS A 72 13.93 8.34 8.07
C HIS A 72 12.45 8.41 8.46
N MET A 73 11.75 9.45 8.02
CA MET A 73 10.31 9.63 8.28
C MET A 73 9.49 8.61 7.48
N LYS A 74 9.82 8.41 6.20
CA LYS A 74 9.20 7.37 5.36
C LYS A 74 9.34 5.97 5.99
N ARG A 75 10.53 5.64 6.49
CA ARG A 75 10.80 4.37 7.20
C ARG A 75 10.01 4.27 8.51
N ALA A 76 9.90 5.36 9.27
CA ALA A 76 9.10 5.37 10.51
C ALA A 76 7.61 5.16 10.21
N PHE A 77 7.07 5.80 9.17
CA PHE A 77 5.71 5.58 8.71
C PHE A 77 5.49 4.14 8.27
N ALA A 78 6.37 3.61 7.40
CA ALA A 78 6.29 2.22 6.92
C ALA A 78 6.37 1.20 8.07
N ARG A 79 7.16 1.45 9.12
CA ARG A 79 7.18 0.59 10.32
C ARG A 79 5.88 0.64 11.10
N LYS A 80 5.27 1.82 11.24
CA LYS A 80 4.03 2.00 12.01
C LYS A 80 2.79 1.52 11.26
N HIS A 81 2.72 1.75 9.95
CA HIS A 81 1.56 1.52 9.10
C HIS A 81 1.78 0.42 8.05
N GLY A 82 2.91 -0.28 8.08
CA GLY A 82 3.29 -1.28 7.06
C GLY A 82 2.26 -2.39 6.88
N LYS A 83 1.64 -2.86 7.97
CA LYS A 83 0.55 -3.85 7.90
C LYS A 83 -0.63 -3.32 7.08
N LEU A 84 -1.03 -2.06 7.30
CA LEU A 84 -2.14 -1.43 6.59
C LEU A 84 -1.81 -1.26 5.10
N ILE A 85 -0.60 -0.79 4.78
CA ILE A 85 -0.11 -0.63 3.40
C ILE A 85 -0.10 -1.99 2.69
N HIS A 86 0.42 -3.03 3.35
CA HIS A 86 0.47 -4.37 2.81
C HIS A 86 -0.93 -4.94 2.54
N GLN A 87 -1.83 -4.86 3.53
CA GLN A 87 -3.21 -5.30 3.36
C GLN A 87 -3.92 -4.57 2.22
N HIS A 88 -3.73 -3.26 2.10
CA HIS A 88 -4.28 -2.48 0.99
C HIS A 88 -3.75 -2.96 -0.37
N ALA A 89 -2.44 -3.23 -0.49
CA ALA A 89 -1.86 -3.78 -1.71
C ALA A 89 -2.38 -5.19 -2.05
N GLU A 90 -2.56 -6.06 -1.04
CA GLU A 90 -3.11 -7.40 -1.21
C GLU A 90 -4.58 -7.39 -1.66
N LEU A 91 -5.34 -6.39 -1.20
CA LEU A 91 -6.74 -6.20 -1.56
C LEU A 91 -6.95 -5.51 -2.90
N HIS A 92 -5.88 -5.19 -3.63
CA HIS A 92 -5.99 -4.64 -4.97
C HIS A 92 -6.84 -5.58 -5.86
N PRO A 93 -7.89 -5.08 -6.55
CA PRO A 93 -8.84 -5.93 -7.28
C PRO A 93 -8.20 -6.88 -8.30
N TRP A 94 -7.08 -6.46 -8.92
CA TRP A 94 -6.28 -7.31 -9.79
C TRP A 94 -5.60 -8.46 -9.05
N SER A 95 -4.94 -8.18 -7.93
CA SER A 95 -4.25 -9.18 -7.10
C SER A 95 -5.22 -10.25 -6.59
N VAL A 96 -6.40 -9.81 -6.14
CA VAL A 96 -7.49 -10.70 -5.73
C VAL A 96 -7.96 -11.58 -6.90
N SER A 97 -8.14 -11.00 -8.09
CA SER A 97 -8.55 -11.75 -9.29
C SER A 97 -7.51 -12.80 -9.69
N LEU A 98 -6.22 -12.45 -9.67
CA LEU A 98 -5.14 -13.40 -9.94
C LEU A 98 -5.14 -14.57 -8.96
N ARG A 99 -5.27 -14.29 -7.65
CA ARG A 99 -5.33 -15.33 -6.61
C ARG A 99 -6.51 -16.28 -6.82
N LEU A 100 -7.71 -15.74 -7.04
CA LEU A 100 -8.91 -16.55 -7.27
C LEU A 100 -8.79 -17.42 -8.53
N ASN A 101 -8.18 -16.90 -9.59
CA ASN A 101 -7.92 -17.68 -10.81
C ASN A 101 -6.92 -18.82 -10.55
N ALA A 102 -5.83 -18.55 -9.83
CA ALA A 102 -4.86 -19.58 -9.45
C ALA A 102 -5.50 -20.68 -8.58
N GLU A 103 -6.34 -20.32 -7.61
CA GLU A 103 -7.08 -21.28 -6.78
C GLU A 103 -8.04 -22.15 -7.60
N LEU A 104 -8.74 -21.57 -8.57
CA LEU A 104 -9.60 -22.32 -9.50
C LEU A 104 -8.79 -23.30 -10.34
N GLU A 105 -7.65 -22.90 -10.87
CA GLU A 105 -6.77 -23.78 -11.63
C GLU A 105 -6.23 -24.93 -10.78
N ALA A 106 -5.82 -24.67 -9.55
CA ALA A 106 -5.37 -25.69 -8.62
C ALA A 106 -6.47 -26.74 -8.35
N ARG A 107 -7.70 -26.31 -8.10
CA ARG A 107 -8.87 -27.21 -7.92
C ARG A 107 -9.15 -28.03 -9.18
N ARG A 108 -9.06 -27.42 -10.37
CA ARG A 108 -9.23 -28.13 -11.65
C ARG A 108 -8.16 -29.19 -11.88
N ARG A 109 -6.93 -28.96 -11.46
CA ARG A 109 -5.83 -29.96 -11.55
C ARG A 109 -6.04 -31.10 -10.55
N ALA A 110 -6.40 -30.78 -9.31
CA ALA A 110 -6.67 -31.78 -8.28
C ALA A 110 -7.84 -32.72 -8.65
N GLY A 111 -8.92 -32.18 -9.26
CA GLY A 111 -10.05 -32.98 -9.72
C GLY A 111 -9.79 -33.83 -10.98
N ARG A 112 -8.67 -33.62 -11.69
CA ARG A 112 -8.27 -34.43 -12.87
C ARG A 112 -7.29 -35.56 -12.53
N GLY A 113 -6.70 -35.56 -11.34
CA GLY A 113 -5.76 -36.59 -10.89
C GLY A 113 -6.41 -37.74 -10.09
N GLY A 114 -7.74 -37.76 -9.99
CA GLY A 114 -8.50 -38.77 -9.23
C GLY A 114 -9.57 -39.48 -10.07
N ALA A 115 -9.36 -39.57 -11.40
CA ALA A 115 -10.18 -40.35 -12.32
C ALA A 115 -9.33 -41.45 -12.98
#